data_AF-A0AAW2AUR0-F1
#
_entry.id   AF-A0AAW2AUR0-F1
#
_cell.length_a   1.000
_cell.length_b   1.000
_cell.length_c   1.000
_cell.angle_alpha   90.00
_cell.angle_beta   90.00
_cell.angle_gamma   90.00
#
_symmetry.space_group_name_H-M   'P 1'
#
loop_
_entity.id
_entity.type
_entity.pdbx_description
1 polymer ?
#
loop_
_entity_poly.entity_id
_entity_poly.type
_entity_poly.pdbx_seq_one_letter_code
_entity_poly.pdbx_strand_id
1 'polypeptide(L)'
;MEDHLSTGTSYAWEESDWDDNFVEDMDLDENDTTDQEDLTDMEDKSSLATDLATWASKFQVKNNAVDHLLKVLQQHGHTDLPSTARTLLKTPRHVATIQKSGMEYFHYPLHQKLLEHLEKYPVEELHNHDTIDLSFNVDGLPLFKSSGKAMWPVLCAIHLNPTVCFPNHINLWKQPAK
;
A
#
# COMPACT_ATOMS: atom_id res chain seq x y z
N MET A 1 -48.56 1.30 31.65
CA MET A 1 -48.51 -0.12 31.31
C MET A 1 -48.12 -0.16 29.84
N GLU A 2 -46.80 -0.17 29.63
CA GLU A 2 -46.04 -1.38 29.23
C GLU A 2 -46.16 -1.51 27.71
N ASP A 3 -45.14 -1.05 26.96
CA ASP A 3 -44.00 -1.85 26.46
C ASP A 3 -44.51 -3.04 25.58
N HIS A 4 -44.04 -3.36 24.38
CA HIS A 4 -42.66 -3.56 23.93
C HIS A 4 -42.58 -3.53 22.38
N LEU A 5 -41.52 -2.91 21.86
CA LEU A 5 -40.93 -3.18 20.54
C LEU A 5 -39.87 -4.27 20.71
N SER A 6 -39.99 -5.38 19.98
CA SER A 6 -39.00 -6.46 19.76
C SER A 6 -39.68 -7.52 18.89
N THR A 7 -39.12 -8.20 17.90
CA THR A 7 -37.77 -8.35 17.34
C THR A 7 -37.98 -9.13 16.03
N GLY A 8 -37.14 -8.91 15.02
CA GLY A 8 -36.25 -10.00 14.61
C GLY A 8 -36.56 -10.53 13.20
N THR A 9 -36.01 -9.88 12.18
CA THR A 9 -35.78 -10.56 10.90
C THR A 9 -34.38 -11.16 10.95
N SER A 10 -34.37 -12.48 11.14
CA SER A 10 -33.21 -13.37 11.03
C SER A 10 -32.66 -13.30 9.61
N TYR A 11 -31.39 -12.92 9.46
CA TYR A 11 -30.64 -13.10 8.23
C TYR A 11 -29.95 -14.46 8.33
N ALA A 12 -30.49 -15.45 7.61
CA ALA A 12 -29.88 -16.75 7.40
C ALA A 12 -28.72 -16.57 6.41
N TRP A 13 -27.50 -16.91 6.83
CA TRP A 13 -26.35 -17.02 5.96
C TRP A 13 -26.35 -18.44 5.39
N GLU A 14 -26.48 -18.58 4.07
CA GLU A 14 -26.30 -19.85 3.37
C GLU A 14 -24.80 -20.13 3.26
N GLU A 15 -24.35 -21.22 3.87
CA GLU A 15 -23.00 -21.75 3.75
C GLU A 15 -22.82 -22.34 2.35
N SER A 16 -21.83 -21.84 1.60
CA SER A 16 -21.46 -22.39 0.29
C SER A 16 -20.37 -23.45 0.48
N ASP A 17 -20.75 -24.71 0.26
CA ASP A 17 -19.88 -25.89 0.23
C ASP A 17 -18.82 -25.76 -0.87
N TRP A 18 -17.54 -25.75 -0.48
CA TRP A 18 -16.42 -25.88 -1.41
C TRP A 18 -16.23 -27.35 -1.78
N ASP A 19 -16.55 -27.67 -3.03
CA ASP A 19 -16.39 -28.99 -3.64
C ASP A 19 -14.90 -29.29 -3.88
N ASP A 20 -14.39 -30.23 -3.10
CA ASP A 20 -13.05 -30.79 -3.15
C ASP A 20 -13.08 -32.00 -4.09
N ASN A 21 -12.71 -31.80 -5.36
CA ASN A 21 -12.01 -32.78 -6.23
C ASN A 21 -12.09 -32.39 -7.72
N PHE A 22 -10.99 -31.88 -8.27
CA PHE A 22 -10.68 -32.11 -9.68
C PHE A 22 -9.17 -32.04 -9.93
N VAL A 23 -8.51 -33.18 -9.79
CA VAL A 23 -7.20 -33.42 -10.41
C VAL A 23 -7.38 -34.59 -11.36
N GLU A 24 -7.71 -34.27 -12.62
CA GLU A 24 -7.56 -35.20 -13.73
C GLU A 24 -6.11 -35.18 -14.21
N ASP A 25 -5.55 -36.38 -14.21
CA ASP A 25 -4.25 -36.79 -14.73
C ASP A 25 -4.11 -36.37 -16.21
N MET A 26 -3.09 -35.57 -16.52
CA MET A 26 -2.81 -35.15 -17.90
C MET A 26 -1.38 -35.51 -18.26
N ASP A 27 -1.22 -36.72 -18.78
CA ASP A 27 -0.03 -37.17 -19.50
C ASP A 27 0.16 -36.32 -20.76
N LEU A 28 1.24 -35.53 -20.82
CA LEU A 28 1.68 -34.86 -22.04
C LEU A 28 3.10 -35.29 -22.39
N ASP A 29 3.14 -36.05 -23.47
CA ASP A 29 4.31 -36.61 -24.14
C ASP A 29 5.10 -35.52 -24.91
N GLU A 30 6.34 -35.89 -25.22
CA GLU A 30 7.50 -35.10 -25.65
C GLU A 30 7.37 -34.00 -26.75
N ASN A 31 8.28 -33.03 -26.58
CA ASN A 31 9.07 -32.31 -27.60
C ASN A 31 8.44 -31.06 -28.26
N ASP A 32 8.78 -29.89 -27.70
CA ASP A 32 9.05 -28.70 -28.51
C ASP A 32 10.21 -27.89 -27.91
N THR A 33 11.24 -27.71 -28.73
CA THR A 33 12.45 -26.92 -28.48
C THR A 33 12.09 -25.44 -28.31
N THR A 34 12.37 -24.85 -27.16
CA THR A 34 12.44 -23.38 -27.05
C THR A 34 13.49 -23.00 -26.00
N ASP A 35 14.56 -22.39 -26.51
CA ASP A 35 15.52 -21.50 -25.85
C ASP A 35 15.60 -21.56 -24.32
N GLN A 36 16.58 -22.35 -23.84
CA GLN A 36 17.13 -22.16 -22.50
C GLN A 36 17.79 -20.78 -22.45
N GLU A 37 17.02 -19.76 -22.05
CA GLU A 37 17.58 -18.62 -21.34
C GLU A 37 18.15 -19.18 -20.04
N ASP A 38 19.48 -19.35 -20.06
CA ASP A 38 20.32 -19.58 -18.91
C ASP A 38 19.94 -18.56 -17.84
N LEU A 39 19.16 -19.00 -16.85
CA LEU A 39 18.90 -18.31 -15.60
C LEU A 39 20.21 -18.33 -14.82
N THR A 40 21.19 -17.55 -15.29
CA THR A 40 22.33 -17.20 -14.49
C THR A 40 21.78 -16.41 -13.33
N ASP A 41 21.86 -17.01 -12.14
CA ASP A 41 21.78 -16.37 -10.84
C ASP A 41 22.49 -15.01 -10.92
N MET A 42 21.72 -13.95 -11.14
CA MET A 42 22.21 -12.59 -11.06
C MET A 42 22.46 -12.32 -9.60
N GLU A 43 23.70 -12.59 -9.19
CA GLU A 43 24.32 -12.02 -8.02
C GLU A 43 23.95 -10.52 -7.98
N ASP A 44 23.05 -10.16 -7.06
CA ASP A 44 22.45 -8.83 -6.90
C ASP A 44 23.57 -7.83 -6.62
N LYS A 45 24.21 -7.32 -7.67
CA LYS A 45 25.27 -6.34 -7.56
C LYS A 45 24.60 -5.02 -7.23
N SER A 46 24.42 -4.74 -5.94
CA SER A 46 23.79 -3.50 -5.48
C SER A 46 24.53 -2.31 -6.10
N SER A 47 23.81 -1.52 -6.90
CA SER A 47 24.33 -0.26 -7.41
C SER A 47 24.30 0.79 -6.31
N LEU A 48 25.21 1.76 -6.38
CA LEU A 48 25.19 2.94 -5.50
C LEU A 48 23.81 3.62 -5.47
N ALA A 49 23.10 3.65 -6.61
CA ALA A 49 21.75 4.18 -6.68
C ALA A 49 20.76 3.41 -5.80
N THR A 50 20.85 2.07 -5.77
CA THR A 50 20.00 1.19 -4.95
C THR A 50 20.30 1.37 -3.47
N ASP A 51 21.57 1.49 -3.10
CA ASP A 51 21.99 1.72 -1.72
C ASP A 51 21.53 3.09 -1.21
N LEU A 52 21.67 4.13 -2.04
CA LEU A 52 21.18 5.47 -1.73
C LEU A 52 19.65 5.52 -1.63
N ALA A 53 18.93 4.81 -2.51
CA ALA A 53 17.47 4.72 -2.46
C ALA A 53 17.01 4.01 -1.16
N THR A 54 17.68 2.92 -0.80
CA THR A 54 17.40 2.15 0.42
C THR A 54 17.71 2.97 1.67
N TRP A 55 18.86 3.65 1.70
CA TRP A 55 19.24 4.55 2.78
C TRP A 55 18.23 5.68 2.95
N ALA A 56 17.90 6.39 1.87
CA ALA A 56 16.95 7.50 1.91
C ALA A 56 15.58 7.06 2.44
N SER A 57 15.10 5.89 2.01
CA SER A 57 13.83 5.32 2.46
C SER A 57 13.89 4.88 3.92
N LYS A 58 14.96 4.20 4.33
CA LYS A 58 15.14 3.69 5.70
C LYS A 58 15.17 4.81 6.73
N PHE A 59 15.86 5.91 6.42
CA PHE A 59 16.02 7.04 7.34
C PHE A 59 15.02 8.18 7.10
N GLN A 60 14.04 7.98 6.19
CA GLN A 60 13.04 8.99 5.85
C GLN A 60 13.67 10.36 5.52
N VAL A 61 14.75 10.32 4.73
CA VAL A 61 15.53 11.51 4.39
C VAL A 61 14.70 12.41 3.48
N LYS A 62 14.64 13.70 3.78
CA LYS A 62 13.89 14.66 2.96
C LYS A 62 14.42 14.70 1.53
N ASN A 63 13.49 14.66 0.55
CA ASN A 63 13.83 14.66 -0.87
C ASN A 63 14.78 15.80 -1.29
N ASN A 64 14.65 17.00 -0.70
CA ASN A 64 15.55 18.11 -1.01
C ASN A 64 17.01 17.85 -0.59
N ALA A 65 17.24 17.14 0.52
CA ALA A 65 18.56 16.75 0.97
C ALA A 65 19.14 15.67 0.05
N VAL A 66 18.32 14.70 -0.36
CA VAL A 66 18.70 13.68 -1.35
C VAL A 66 19.03 14.32 -2.70
N ASP A 67 18.22 15.26 -3.20
CA ASP A 67 18.48 16.02 -4.43
C ASP A 67 19.83 16.74 -4.37
N HIS A 68 20.12 17.39 -3.24
CA HIS A 68 21.39 18.11 -3.06
C HIS A 68 22.58 17.14 -3.01
N LEU A 69 22.45 16.02 -2.28
CA LEU A 69 23.47 14.98 -2.22
C LEU A 69 23.76 14.40 -3.61
N LEU A 70 22.72 14.08 -4.38
CA LEU A 70 22.86 13.54 -5.74
C LEU A 70 23.63 14.49 -6.66
N LYS A 71 23.36 15.80 -6.59
CA LYS A 71 24.11 16.80 -7.35
C LYS A 71 25.58 16.87 -6.95
N VAL A 72 25.88 16.76 -5.66
CA VAL A 72 27.27 16.71 -5.18
C VAL A 72 27.96 15.46 -5.71
N LEU A 73 27.32 14.28 -5.63
CA LEU A 73 27.88 13.03 -6.14
C LEU A 73 28.14 13.08 -7.65
N GLN A 74 27.23 13.68 -8.43
CA GLN A 74 27.43 13.91 -9.86
C GLN A 74 28.66 14.77 -10.15
N GLN A 75 28.90 15.83 -9.37
CA GLN A 75 30.09 16.68 -9.50
C GLN A 75 31.39 15.93 -9.18
N HIS A 76 31.32 14.87 -8.38
CA HIS A 76 32.44 14.04 -7.97
C HIS A 76 32.57 12.73 -8.78
N GLY A 77 31.98 12.65 -9.97
CA GLY A 77 32.20 11.57 -10.93
C GLY A 77 31.09 10.54 -11.03
N HIS A 78 30.03 10.64 -10.22
CA HIS A 78 28.86 9.75 -10.29
C HIS A 78 27.78 10.31 -11.26
N THR A 79 28.17 10.52 -12.51
CA THR A 79 27.29 11.12 -13.54
C THR A 79 26.12 10.21 -13.97
N ASP A 80 26.20 8.93 -13.63
CA ASP A 80 25.18 7.90 -13.82
C ASP A 80 24.01 8.02 -12.83
N LEU A 81 24.21 8.69 -11.69
CA LEU A 81 23.15 8.91 -10.71
C LEU A 81 22.10 9.90 -11.23
N PRO A 82 20.82 9.74 -10.86
CA PRO A 82 19.79 10.70 -11.20
C PRO A 82 19.98 12.03 -10.45
N SER A 83 19.43 13.12 -10.98
CA SER A 83 19.51 14.45 -10.36
C SER A 83 18.46 14.70 -9.27
N THR A 84 17.50 13.79 -9.11
CA THR A 84 16.40 13.95 -8.16
C THR A 84 16.09 12.66 -7.41
N ALA A 85 15.70 12.82 -6.15
CA ALA A 85 15.21 11.78 -5.27
C ALA A 85 14.03 11.04 -5.88
N ARG A 86 13.15 11.73 -6.61
CA ARG A 86 12.01 11.11 -7.29
C ARG A 86 12.45 10.05 -8.29
N THR A 87 13.48 10.34 -9.08
CA THR A 87 14.01 9.40 -10.07
C THR A 87 14.82 8.29 -9.38
N LEU A 88 15.60 8.63 -8.35
CA LEU A 88 16.35 7.66 -7.54
C LEU A 88 15.43 6.61 -6.91
N LEU A 89 14.34 7.06 -6.29
CA LEU A 89 13.38 6.22 -5.58
C LEU A 89 12.38 5.52 -6.51
N LYS A 90 12.47 5.76 -7.83
CA LYS A 90 11.60 5.17 -8.87
C LYS A 90 10.10 5.23 -8.50
N THR A 91 9.65 6.33 -7.90
CA THR A 91 8.27 6.44 -7.42
C THR A 91 7.28 6.24 -8.59
N PRO A 92 6.35 5.26 -8.51
CA PRO A 92 5.39 5.00 -9.58
C PRO A 92 4.60 6.25 -9.96
N ARG A 93 4.47 6.50 -11.27
CA ARG A 93 3.68 7.65 -11.79
C ARG A 93 2.21 7.29 -11.98
N HIS A 94 1.92 6.01 -12.12
CA HIS A 94 0.60 5.46 -12.30
C HIS A 94 0.42 4.35 -11.28
N VAL A 95 -0.75 4.35 -10.66
CA VAL A 95 -1.17 3.35 -9.70
C VAL A 95 -2.51 2.83 -10.22
N ALA A 96 -2.68 1.51 -10.24
CA ALA A 96 -3.96 0.92 -10.64
C ALA A 96 -5.03 1.35 -9.63
N THR A 97 -6.10 1.96 -10.12
CA THR A 97 -7.25 2.37 -9.32
C THR A 97 -8.49 1.59 -9.74
N ILE A 98 -9.41 1.44 -8.79
CA ILE A 98 -10.71 0.81 -9.00
C ILE A 98 -11.74 1.93 -9.12
N GLN A 99 -12.63 1.86 -10.10
CA GLN A 99 -13.75 2.80 -10.18
C GLN A 99 -14.93 2.28 -9.36
N LYS A 100 -15.39 3.03 -8.36
CA LYS A 100 -16.56 2.67 -7.54
C LYS A 100 -17.36 3.91 -7.15
N SER A 101 -18.68 3.87 -7.32
CA SER A 101 -19.59 4.97 -6.97
C SER A 101 -19.18 6.34 -7.52
N GLY A 102 -18.61 6.38 -8.73
CA GLY A 102 -18.13 7.62 -9.36
C GLY A 102 -16.81 8.16 -8.82
N MET A 103 -16.09 7.39 -7.99
CA MET A 103 -14.78 7.74 -7.44
C MET A 103 -13.71 6.79 -7.99
N GLU A 104 -12.51 7.34 -8.20
CA GLU A 104 -11.30 6.54 -8.42
C GLU A 104 -10.75 6.16 -7.04
N TYR A 105 -10.58 4.87 -6.79
CA TYR A 105 -10.23 4.32 -5.49
C TYR A 105 -8.87 3.62 -5.53
N PHE A 106 -8.03 3.91 -4.55
CA PHE A 106 -6.82 3.15 -4.28
C PHE A 106 -6.85 2.56 -2.87
N HIS A 107 -6.76 1.23 -2.78
CA HIS A 107 -6.88 0.49 -1.54
C HIS A 107 -5.52 0.02 -1.03
N TYR A 108 -5.21 0.33 0.22
CA TYR A 108 -4.28 -0.49 1.00
C TYR A 108 -5.10 -1.41 1.89
N PRO A 109 -4.91 -2.74 1.84
CA PRO A 109 -5.63 -3.66 2.71
C PRO A 109 -5.40 -3.32 4.18
N LEU A 110 -6.46 -2.91 4.87
CA LEU A 110 -6.40 -2.49 6.27
C LEU A 110 -5.76 -3.57 7.15
N HIS A 111 -6.14 -4.84 6.93
CA HIS A 111 -5.61 -5.98 7.65
C HIS A 111 -4.07 -6.06 7.57
N GLN A 112 -3.51 -6.00 6.35
CA GLN A 112 -2.07 -6.04 6.15
C GLN A 112 -1.38 -4.84 6.82
N LYS A 113 -1.96 -3.63 6.67
CA LYS A 113 -1.41 -2.42 7.28
C LYS A 113 -1.46 -2.46 8.80
N LEU A 114 -2.51 -3.04 9.39
CA LEU A 114 -2.60 -3.24 10.83
C LEU A 114 -1.48 -4.17 11.30
N LEU A 115 -1.31 -5.34 10.67
CA LEU A 115 -0.24 -6.28 11.03
C LEU A 115 1.15 -5.63 10.96
N GLU A 116 1.47 -4.94 9.86
CA GLU A 116 2.74 -4.22 9.68
C GLU A 116 3.01 -3.15 10.76
N HIS A 117 1.97 -2.58 11.38
CA HIS A 117 2.13 -1.62 12.46
C HIS A 117 2.15 -2.28 13.83
N LEU A 118 1.33 -3.31 14.04
CA LEU A 118 1.27 -4.06 15.29
C LEU A 118 2.59 -4.79 15.58
N GLU A 119 3.24 -5.35 14.56
CA GLU A 119 4.56 -5.98 14.67
C GLU A 119 5.67 -5.04 15.18
N LYS A 120 5.45 -3.72 15.13
CA LYS A 120 6.41 -2.71 15.61
C LYS A 120 6.25 -2.38 17.09
N TYR A 121 5.14 -2.79 17.71
CA TYR A 121 4.92 -2.57 19.14
C TYR A 121 5.66 -3.62 19.97
N PRO A 122 6.10 -3.26 21.19
CA PRO A 122 6.59 -4.24 22.15
C PRO A 122 5.52 -5.29 22.47
N VAL A 123 5.94 -6.52 22.65
CA VAL A 123 5.06 -7.66 22.96
C VAL A 123 4.27 -7.42 24.25
N GLU A 124 4.85 -6.70 25.23
CA GLU A 124 4.14 -6.38 26.47
C GLU A 124 2.97 -5.42 26.25
N GLU A 125 3.11 -4.46 25.34
CA GLU A 125 2.03 -3.52 25.01
C GLU A 125 0.84 -4.26 24.39
N LEU A 126 1.12 -5.22 23.51
CA LEU A 126 0.08 -6.02 22.86
C LEU A 126 -0.60 -6.99 23.84
N HIS A 127 0.14 -7.62 24.75
CA HIS A 127 -0.43 -8.54 25.75
C HIS A 127 -1.35 -7.87 26.77
N ASN A 128 -1.18 -6.57 26.99
CA ASN A 128 -2.02 -5.83 27.93
C ASN A 128 -3.40 -5.46 27.35
N HIS A 129 -3.65 -5.77 26.08
CA HIS A 129 -4.87 -5.37 25.36
C HIS A 129 -5.56 -6.58 24.72
N ASP A 130 -6.78 -6.89 25.16
CA ASP A 130 -7.64 -7.89 24.51
C ASP A 130 -8.31 -7.32 23.24
N THR A 131 -8.37 -6.00 23.13
CA THR A 131 -8.99 -5.27 22.02
C THR A 131 -8.13 -4.09 21.60
N ILE A 132 -8.14 -3.75 20.31
CA ILE A 132 -7.44 -2.58 19.77
C ILE A 132 -8.47 -1.56 19.32
N ASP A 133 -8.42 -0.38 19.92
CA ASP A 133 -9.25 0.74 19.49
C ASP A 133 -8.67 1.41 18.25
N LEU A 134 -9.53 1.58 17.24
CA LEU A 134 -9.19 2.25 15.98
C LEU A 134 -10.02 3.51 15.81
N SER A 135 -9.41 4.56 15.27
CA SER A 135 -10.14 5.74 14.81
C SER A 135 -9.89 6.01 13.35
N PHE A 136 -10.95 6.35 12.63
CA PHE A 136 -10.88 6.68 11.22
C PHE A 136 -11.16 8.16 11.00
N ASN A 137 -10.34 8.79 10.18
CA ASN A 137 -10.57 10.14 9.71
C ASN A 137 -10.69 10.14 8.18
N VAL A 138 -11.69 10.87 7.69
CA VAL A 138 -11.94 11.05 6.26
C VAL A 138 -11.96 12.55 6.01
N ASP A 139 -10.93 13.06 5.35
CA ASP A 139 -10.78 14.48 5.04
C ASP A 139 -10.77 14.70 3.53
N GLY A 140 -11.17 15.89 3.06
CA GLY A 140 -11.21 16.26 1.65
C GLY A 140 -10.19 17.34 1.34
N LEU A 141 -9.18 17.00 0.52
CA LEU A 141 -8.13 17.91 0.09
C LEU A 141 -8.23 18.22 -1.40
N PRO A 142 -8.54 19.47 -1.80
CA PRO A 142 -8.49 19.88 -3.20
C PRO A 142 -7.09 19.69 -3.79
N LEU A 143 -6.96 18.88 -4.85
CA LEU A 143 -5.66 18.61 -5.48
C LEU A 143 -5.23 19.77 -6.37
N PHE A 144 -6.17 20.36 -7.10
CA PHE A 144 -5.90 21.46 -8.02
C PHE A 144 -7.02 22.49 -7.97
N LYS A 145 -6.64 23.76 -7.94
CA LYS A 145 -7.59 24.90 -7.96
C LYS A 145 -8.45 24.93 -9.24
N SER A 146 -7.95 24.38 -10.35
CA SER A 146 -8.54 24.51 -11.68
C SER A 146 -9.39 23.32 -12.15
N SER A 147 -9.37 22.18 -11.46
CA SER A 147 -9.96 20.93 -11.99
C SER A 147 -11.15 20.37 -11.21
N GLY A 148 -11.47 20.95 -10.04
CA GLY A 148 -12.49 20.41 -9.13
C GLY A 148 -12.15 19.02 -8.57
N LYS A 149 -10.94 18.51 -8.81
CA LYS A 149 -10.47 17.24 -8.26
C LYS A 149 -10.10 17.40 -6.78
N ALA A 150 -10.61 16.50 -5.96
CA ALA A 150 -10.28 16.38 -4.54
C ALA A 150 -9.77 14.97 -4.24
N MET A 151 -8.78 14.89 -3.37
CA MET A 151 -8.33 13.67 -2.72
C MET A 151 -9.05 13.54 -1.39
N TRP A 152 -9.54 12.35 -1.09
CA TRP A 152 -10.14 12.01 0.19
C TRP A 152 -9.35 10.87 0.85
N PRO A 153 -8.26 11.18 1.57
CA PRO A 153 -7.55 10.17 2.33
C PRO A 153 -8.43 9.66 3.47
N VAL A 154 -8.42 8.35 3.66
CA VAL A 154 -8.95 7.70 4.85
C VAL A 154 -7.78 7.25 5.71
N LEU A 155 -7.60 7.92 6.83
CA LEU A 155 -6.56 7.66 7.81
C LEU A 155 -7.10 6.76 8.91
N CYS A 156 -6.26 5.87 9.41
CA CYS A 156 -6.53 5.01 10.55
C CYS A 156 -5.52 5.31 11.64
N ALA A 157 -5.98 5.48 12.87
CA ALA A 157 -5.14 5.57 14.07
C ALA A 157 -5.31 4.31 14.93
N ILE A 158 -4.19 3.76 15.40
CA ILE A 158 -4.14 2.68 16.40
C ILE A 158 -3.88 3.31 17.77
N HIS A 159 -4.80 3.13 18.71
CA HIS A 159 -4.70 3.69 20.06
C HIS A 159 -3.96 2.77 21.02
N LEU A 160 -2.71 2.45 20.68
CA LEU A 160 -1.72 1.85 21.58
C LEU A 160 -0.69 2.92 21.97
N ASN A 161 0.29 2.59 22.83
CA ASN A 161 1.37 3.49 23.18
C ASN A 161 2.68 3.13 22.45
N PRO A 162 3.22 4.02 21.59
CA PRO A 162 2.67 5.31 21.16
C PRO A 162 1.55 5.16 20.13
N THR A 163 0.66 6.15 20.02
CA THR A 163 -0.40 6.14 18.99
C THR A 163 0.23 6.33 17.61
N VAL A 164 -0.17 5.50 16.65
CA VAL A 164 0.32 5.59 15.26
C VAL A 164 -0.85 5.82 14.31
N CYS A 165 -0.65 6.73 13.34
CA CYS A 165 -1.63 7.06 12.30
C CYS A 165 -1.05 6.74 10.92
N PHE A 166 -1.82 6.07 10.07
CA PHE A 166 -1.41 5.67 8.72
C PHE A 166 -2.58 5.72 7.73
N PRO A 167 -2.31 5.88 6.42
CA PRO A 167 -3.34 5.85 5.39
C PRO A 167 -3.84 4.42 5.14
N ASN A 168 -5.16 4.23 5.10
CA ASN A 168 -5.82 2.97 4.73
C ASN A 168 -6.21 2.98 3.25
N HIS A 169 -6.85 4.03 2.76
CA HIS A 169 -7.19 4.15 1.35
C HIS A 169 -7.34 5.60 0.92
N ILE A 170 -7.28 5.82 -0.39
CA ILE A 170 -7.41 7.14 -1.00
C ILE A 170 -8.53 7.07 -2.02
N ASN A 171 -9.51 7.94 -1.86
CA ASN A 171 -10.50 8.20 -2.91
C ASN A 171 -10.11 9.47 -3.67
N LEU A 172 -10.25 9.46 -4.98
CA LEU A 172 -10.18 10.64 -5.82
C LEU A 172 -11.56 10.87 -6.42
N TRP A 173 -12.05 12.10 -6.23
CA TRP A 173 -13.34 12.49 -6.76
C TRP A 173 -13.22 13.79 -7.54
N LYS A 174 -13.97 13.89 -8.63
CA LYS A 174 -14.07 15.10 -9.44
C LYS A 174 -15.45 15.69 -9.23
N GLN A 175 -15.50 16.93 -8.73
CA GLN A 175 -16.75 17.68 -8.63
C GLN A 175 -17.41 17.78 -10.02
N PRO A 176 -18.73 17.51 -10.14
CA PRO A 176 -19.44 17.79 -11.37
C PRO A 176 -19.32 19.29 -11.70
N ALA A 177 -19.09 19.60 -12.97
CA ALA A 177 -19.07 20.99 -13.42
C ALA A 177 -20.46 21.61 -13.16
N LYS A 178 -20.47 22.82 -12.58
CA LYS A 178 -21.69 23.60 -12.37
C LYS A 178 -22.26 24.08 -13.71
#